data_AF-A0A544Z412-F1
#
_entry.id   AF-A0A544Z412-F1
#
_cell.length_a   1.000
_cell.length_b   1.000
_cell.length_c   1.000
_cell.angle_alpha   90.00
_cell.angle_beta   90.00
_cell.angle_gamma   90.00
#
_symmetry.space_group_name_H-M   'P 1'
#
loop_
_entity.id
_entity.type
_entity.pdbx_description
1 polymer ?
#
loop_
_entity_poly.entity_id
_entity_poly.type
_entity_poly.pdbx_seq_one_letter_code
_entity_poly.pdbx_strand_id
1 'polypeptide(L)'
;MALALLAPVAVVTAYLASEGVKSVLRLRRPCWDLPDVVTVAHCPPYGDWSLPSNHATFAAAAAVALVALWRGMAVVAPVLALLEAFSRVFVGVHYPHDVAAGLLFGALIAPLVLLALRNPATALVSAMRRRPALAAVLTTARPPVPPHGR
;
A
#
# COMPACT_ATOMS: atom_id res chain seq x y z
N MET A 1 -14.03 -10.98 -0.44
CA MET A 1 -14.62 -9.61 -0.50
C MET A 1 -14.23 -8.73 0.67
N ALA A 2 -14.37 -9.16 1.93
CA ALA A 2 -13.93 -8.34 3.07
C ALA A 2 -12.44 -7.92 2.96
N LEU A 3 -11.52 -8.85 2.64
CA LEU A 3 -10.11 -8.51 2.39
C LEU A 3 -9.92 -7.55 1.21
N ALA A 4 -10.70 -7.71 0.13
CA ALA A 4 -10.60 -6.84 -1.05
C ALA A 4 -10.99 -5.39 -0.74
N LEU A 5 -11.97 -5.20 0.14
CA LEU A 5 -12.37 -3.88 0.63
C LEU A 5 -11.37 -3.32 1.65
N LEU A 6 -10.71 -4.17 2.44
CA LEU A 6 -9.72 -3.76 3.42
C LEU A 6 -8.35 -3.43 2.82
N ALA A 7 -7.99 -4.00 1.67
CA ALA A 7 -6.73 -3.74 0.98
C ALA A 7 -6.43 -2.23 0.80
N PRO A 8 -7.31 -1.41 0.17
CA PRO A 8 -7.07 0.03 0.05
C PRO A 8 -7.03 0.74 1.41
N VAL A 9 -7.84 0.30 2.39
CA VAL A 9 -7.82 0.86 3.75
C VAL A 9 -6.47 0.65 4.42
N ALA A 10 -5.89 -0.54 4.29
CA ALA A 10 -4.56 -0.86 4.82
C ALA A 10 -3.47 0.00 4.19
N VAL A 11 -3.51 0.19 2.87
CA VAL A 11 -2.53 1.02 2.13
C VAL A 11 -2.64 2.50 2.53
N VAL A 12 -3.86 3.05 2.56
CA VAL A 12 -4.09 4.45 2.96
C VAL A 12 -3.66 4.66 4.41
N THR A 13 -3.96 3.71 5.30
CA THR A 13 -3.54 3.81 6.71
C THR A 13 -2.01 3.82 6.84
N ALA A 14 -1.31 2.95 6.10
CA ALA A 14 0.15 2.95 6.09
C ALA A 14 0.74 4.27 5.57
N TYR A 15 0.16 4.84 4.52
CA TYR A 15 0.56 6.14 3.99
C TYR A 15 0.33 7.28 4.99
N LEU A 16 -0.84 7.36 5.61
CA LEU A 16 -1.14 8.40 6.60
C LEU A 16 -0.27 8.28 7.85
N ALA A 17 0.01 7.05 8.29
CA ALA A 17 0.93 6.82 9.40
C ALA A 17 2.37 7.25 9.03
N SER A 18 2.80 7.01 7.79
CA SER A 18 4.10 7.49 7.26
C SER A 18 4.18 9.02 7.28
N GLU A 19 3.13 9.72 6.85
CA GLU A 19 3.03 11.19 6.95
C GLU A 19 3.10 11.68 8.40
N GLY A 20 2.42 10.99 9.32
CA GLY A 20 2.52 11.25 10.76
C GLY A 20 3.96 11.15 11.25
N VAL A 21 4.67 10.07 10.94
CA VAL A 21 6.07 9.87 11.32
C VAL A 21 6.97 10.95 10.73
N LYS A 22 6.81 11.26 9.44
CA LYS A 22 7.56 12.34 8.76
C LYS A 22 7.41 13.68 9.45
N SER A 23 6.19 14.02 9.87
CA SER A 23 5.90 15.31 10.52
C SER A 23 6.60 15.49 11.87
N VAL A 24 6.99 14.38 12.51
CA VAL A 24 7.73 14.35 13.78
C VAL A 24 9.24 14.33 13.53
N LEU A 25 9.71 13.43 12.68
CA LEU A 25 11.16 13.21 12.49
C LEU A 25 11.84 14.32 11.68
N ARG A 26 11.15 14.87 10.67
CA ARG A 26 11.59 16.02 9.88
C ARG A 26 12.99 15.92 9.26
N LEU A 27 13.39 14.73 8.82
CA LEU A 27 14.70 14.55 8.18
C LEU A 27 14.74 15.21 6.80
N ARG A 28 15.88 15.86 6.51
CA ARG A 28 16.18 16.47 5.22
C ARG A 28 16.44 15.41 4.14
N ARG A 29 16.21 15.79 2.88
CA ARG A 29 16.39 14.94 1.69
C ARG A 29 17.77 15.17 1.06
N PRO A 30 18.31 14.19 0.32
CA PRO A 30 19.58 14.35 -0.39
C PRO A 30 19.61 15.60 -1.29
N CYS A 31 18.52 15.85 -2.01
CA CYS A 31 18.40 16.98 -2.94
C CYS A 31 18.39 18.37 -2.26
N TRP A 32 18.27 18.46 -0.93
CA TRP A 32 18.46 19.70 -0.17
C TRP A 32 19.86 19.84 0.44
N ASP A 33 20.53 18.73 0.71
CA ASP A 33 21.79 18.69 1.45
C ASP A 33 23.02 18.59 0.54
N LEU A 34 22.85 18.04 -0.68
CA LEU A 34 23.91 17.83 -1.65
C LEU A 34 23.64 18.66 -2.91
N PRO A 35 23.89 19.99 -2.88
CA PRO A 35 23.60 20.89 -4.01
C PRO A 35 24.39 20.56 -5.27
N ASP A 36 25.53 19.89 -5.14
CA ASP A 36 26.40 19.50 -6.25
C ASP A 36 26.00 18.15 -6.88
N VAL A 37 25.02 17.44 -6.32
CA VAL A 37 24.53 16.18 -6.86
C VAL A 37 23.40 16.44 -7.84
N VAL A 38 23.60 16.02 -9.08
CA VAL A 38 22.55 16.05 -10.11
C VAL A 38 21.47 15.04 -9.76
N THR A 39 20.25 15.52 -9.51
CA THR A 39 19.07 14.66 -9.33
C THR A 39 18.30 14.53 -10.63
N VAL A 40 17.70 13.36 -10.86
CA VAL A 40 16.89 13.10 -12.05
C VAL A 40 15.49 13.72 -11.89
N ALA A 41 14.96 13.71 -10.66
CA ALA A 41 13.67 14.29 -10.34
C ALA A 41 13.81 15.67 -9.69
N HIS A 42 12.76 16.49 -9.84
CA HIS A 42 12.62 17.73 -9.08
C HIS A 42 12.55 17.44 -7.58
N CYS A 43 13.24 18.26 -6.81
CA CYS A 43 13.23 18.14 -5.36
C CYS A 43 11.87 18.58 -4.81
N PRO A 44 11.22 17.77 -3.93
CA PRO A 44 9.98 18.17 -3.28
C PRO A 44 10.10 19.48 -2.49
N PRO A 45 8.99 20.22 -2.29
CA PRO A 45 9.01 21.46 -1.54
C PRO A 45 9.42 21.22 -0.09
N TYR A 46 9.99 22.26 0.53
CA TYR A 46 10.38 22.22 1.93
C TYR A 46 9.17 21.87 2.82
N GLY A 47 9.37 20.95 3.76
CA GLY A 47 8.30 20.40 4.60
C GLY A 47 7.80 19.02 4.17
N ASP A 48 8.10 18.56 2.95
CA ASP A 48 7.94 17.13 2.61
C ASP A 48 9.20 16.37 3.05
N TRP A 49 9.20 15.85 4.28
CA TRP A 49 10.37 15.23 4.90
C TRP A 49 10.76 13.87 4.27
N SER A 50 12.02 13.45 4.46
CA SER A 50 12.57 12.28 3.78
C SER A 50 12.17 10.93 4.38
N LEU A 51 12.15 10.82 5.71
CA LEU A 51 12.03 9.53 6.42
C LEU A 51 10.64 9.38 7.08
N PRO A 52 9.95 8.25 6.89
CA PRO A 52 10.17 7.20 5.89
C PRO A 52 9.73 7.61 4.48
N SER A 53 10.20 6.91 3.44
CA SER A 53 9.76 7.19 2.07
C SER A 53 8.32 6.73 1.82
N ASN A 54 7.42 7.66 1.47
CA ASN A 54 6.01 7.33 1.21
C ASN A 54 5.80 6.38 0.02
N HIS A 55 6.59 6.52 -1.06
CA HIS A 55 6.46 5.65 -2.23
C HIS A 55 6.83 4.22 -1.85
N ALA A 56 7.93 4.05 -1.10
CA ALA A 56 8.34 2.75 -0.57
C ALA A 56 7.30 2.17 0.41
N THR A 57 6.77 2.99 1.34
CA THR A 57 5.70 2.59 2.27
C THR A 57 4.45 2.13 1.53
N PHE A 58 3.98 2.94 0.57
CA PHE A 58 2.79 2.64 -0.23
C PHE A 58 2.99 1.34 -1.02
N ALA A 59 4.13 1.21 -1.71
CA ALA A 59 4.41 0.06 -2.55
C ALA A 59 4.52 -1.24 -1.72
N ALA A 60 5.17 -1.21 -0.56
CA ALA A 60 5.24 -2.36 0.34
C ALA A 60 3.86 -2.72 0.91
N ALA A 61 3.08 -1.73 1.37
CA ALA A 61 1.73 -1.96 1.88
C ALA A 61 0.82 -2.55 0.79
N ALA A 62 0.89 -2.02 -0.44
CA ALA A 62 0.15 -2.52 -1.59
C ALA A 62 0.58 -3.96 -1.94
N ALA A 63 1.88 -4.25 -1.90
CA ALA A 63 2.38 -5.60 -2.14
C ALA A 63 1.84 -6.60 -1.11
N VAL A 64 1.89 -6.27 0.18
CA VAL A 64 1.32 -7.14 1.23
C VAL A 64 -0.19 -7.33 1.02
N ALA A 65 -0.93 -6.26 0.74
CA ALA A 65 -2.36 -6.35 0.48
C ALA A 65 -2.67 -7.22 -0.75
N LEU A 66 -1.94 -7.07 -1.85
CA LEU A 66 -2.11 -7.87 -3.06
C LEU A 66 -1.80 -9.35 -2.81
N VAL A 67 -0.74 -9.66 -2.08
CA VAL A 67 -0.39 -11.05 -1.72
C VAL A 67 -1.45 -11.68 -0.82
N ALA A 68 -2.03 -10.89 0.10
CA ALA A 68 -3.13 -11.34 0.95
C ALA A 68 -4.43 -11.62 0.15
N LEU A 69 -4.65 -10.90 -0.96
CA LEU A 69 -5.78 -11.15 -1.87
C LEU A 69 -5.53 -12.31 -2.82
N TRP A 70 -4.32 -12.40 -3.36
CA TRP A 70 -3.94 -13.39 -4.35
C TRP A 70 -2.49 -13.82 -4.14
N ARG A 71 -2.32 -15.05 -3.62
CA ARG A 71 -1.00 -15.63 -3.32
C ARG A 71 -0.10 -15.77 -4.56
N GLY A 72 -0.66 -15.77 -5.77
CA GLY A 72 0.13 -15.77 -7.01
C GLY A 72 1.02 -14.53 -7.18
N MET A 73 0.71 -13.43 -6.49
CA MET A 73 1.52 -12.21 -6.50
C MET A 73 2.69 -12.23 -5.51
N ALA A 74 2.91 -13.33 -4.78
CA ALA A 74 3.93 -13.42 -3.71
C ALA A 74 5.37 -13.12 -4.17
N VAL A 75 5.65 -13.24 -5.47
CA VAL A 75 6.96 -12.88 -6.05
C VAL A 75 6.88 -11.53 -6.75
N VAL A 76 5.90 -11.36 -7.66
CA VAL A 76 5.80 -10.17 -8.51
C VAL A 76 5.59 -8.90 -7.69
N ALA A 77 4.68 -8.91 -6.70
CA ALA A 77 4.36 -7.70 -5.96
C ALA A 77 5.52 -7.18 -5.10
N PRO A 78 6.26 -8.02 -4.34
CA PRO A 78 7.47 -7.58 -3.65
C PRO A 78 8.56 -7.06 -4.59
N VAL A 79 8.77 -7.69 -5.76
CA VAL A 79 9.73 -7.21 -6.74
C VAL A 79 9.36 -5.81 -7.24
N LEU A 80 8.09 -5.58 -7.58
CA LEU A 80 7.62 -4.26 -7.97
C LEU A 80 7.78 -3.23 -6.84
N ALA A 81 7.53 -3.61 -5.59
CA ALA A 81 7.75 -2.73 -4.44
C ALA A 81 9.23 -2.37 -4.25
N LEU A 82 10.13 -3.33 -4.45
CA LEU A 82 11.58 -3.08 -4.40
C LEU A 82 12.05 -2.18 -5.54
N LEU A 83 11.54 -2.39 -6.75
CA LEU A 83 11.84 -1.53 -7.90
C LEU A 83 11.33 -0.10 -7.68
N GLU A 84 10.13 0.05 -7.11
CA GLU A 84 9.59 1.37 -6.78
C GLU A 84 10.40 2.05 -5.67
N ALA A 85 10.79 1.32 -4.62
CA ALA A 85 11.66 1.85 -3.58
C ALA A 85 13.03 2.27 -4.14
N PHE A 86 13.62 1.44 -5.02
CA PHE A 86 14.88 1.75 -5.69
C PHE A 86 14.77 3.00 -6.57
N SER A 87 13.66 3.19 -7.28
CA SER A 87 13.43 4.35 -8.15
C SER A 87 13.65 5.67 -7.40
N ARG A 88 13.26 5.72 -6.11
CA ARG A 88 13.38 6.92 -5.28
C ARG A 88 14.81 7.28 -4.91
N VAL A 89 15.67 6.28 -4.74
CA VAL A 89 17.11 6.50 -4.55
C VAL A 89 17.73 6.88 -5.88
N PHE A 90 17.39 6.17 -6.96
CA PHE A 90 17.90 6.40 -8.30
C PHE A 90 17.64 7.83 -8.80
N VAL A 91 16.45 8.38 -8.55
CA VAL A 91 16.14 9.76 -8.95
C VAL A 91 16.67 10.84 -8.00
N GLY A 92 17.33 10.44 -6.89
CA GLY A 92 18.07 11.33 -6.00
C GLY A 92 17.22 12.05 -4.92
N VAL A 93 15.99 11.60 -4.65
CA VAL A 93 15.06 12.30 -3.74
C VAL A 93 14.91 11.64 -2.36
N HIS A 94 15.58 10.51 -2.14
CA HIS A 94 15.63 9.77 -0.88
C HIS A 94 16.98 9.09 -0.69
N TYR A 95 17.43 8.97 0.55
CA TYR A 95 18.55 8.12 0.93
C TYR A 95 18.15 6.63 0.92
N PRO A 96 19.11 5.69 0.78
CA PRO A 96 18.83 4.26 0.86
C PRO A 96 18.11 3.83 2.16
N HIS A 97 18.44 4.47 3.29
CA HIS A 97 17.80 4.16 4.57
C HIS A 97 16.34 4.65 4.63
N ASP A 98 15.98 5.71 3.91
CA ASP A 98 14.60 6.22 3.85
C ASP A 98 13.66 5.22 3.19
N VAL A 99 14.12 4.61 2.10
CA VAL A 99 13.35 3.64 1.34
C VAL A 99 13.31 2.28 2.04
N ALA A 100 14.40 1.88 2.70
CA ALA A 100 14.41 0.68 3.54
C ALA A 100 13.42 0.80 4.72
N ALA A 101 13.43 1.95 5.41
CA ALA A 101 12.47 2.23 6.47
C ALA A 101 11.04 2.26 5.96
N GLY A 102 10.78 2.88 4.80
CA GLY A 102 9.45 2.89 4.18
C GLY A 102 8.96 1.48 3.82
N LEU A 103 9.80 0.66 3.17
CA LEU A 103 9.46 -0.74 2.86
C LEU A 103 9.09 -1.52 4.12
N LEU A 104 9.91 -1.43 5.17
CA LEU A 104 9.65 -2.10 6.45
C LEU A 104 8.34 -1.59 7.08
N PHE A 105 8.16 -0.28 7.12
CA PHE A 105 6.98 0.35 7.72
C PHE A 105 5.69 -0.09 7.02
N GLY A 106 5.64 -0.01 5.68
CA GLY A 106 4.50 -0.46 4.89
C GLY A 106 4.22 -1.95 5.04
N ALA A 107 5.27 -2.78 5.05
CA ALA A 107 5.17 -4.22 5.23
C ALA A 107 4.68 -4.63 6.63
N LEU A 108 4.85 -3.78 7.64
CA LEU A 108 4.36 -4.03 9.00
C LEU A 108 2.96 -3.47 9.23
N ILE A 109 2.64 -2.25 8.78
CA ILE A 109 1.34 -1.62 9.05
C ILE A 109 0.21 -2.30 8.27
N ALA A 110 0.43 -2.64 7.00
CA ALA A 110 -0.62 -3.25 6.18
C ALA A 110 -1.18 -4.56 6.78
N PRO A 111 -0.37 -5.57 7.18
CA PRO A 111 -0.91 -6.79 7.76
C PRO A 111 -1.57 -6.53 9.12
N LEU A 112 -1.06 -5.59 9.94
CA LEU A 112 -1.71 -5.22 11.20
C LEU A 112 -3.14 -4.70 10.98
N VAL A 113 -3.33 -3.80 10.02
CA VAL A 113 -4.65 -3.27 9.67
C VAL A 113 -5.56 -4.37 9.12
N LEU A 114 -5.05 -5.21 8.22
CA LEU A 114 -5.80 -6.33 7.66
C LEU A 114 -6.25 -7.29 8.76
N LEU A 115 -5.38 -7.64 9.71
CA LEU A 115 -5.71 -8.55 10.81
C LEU A 115 -6.71 -7.92 11.79
N ALA A 116 -6.47 -6.68 12.21
CA ALA A 116 -7.33 -5.98 13.17
C ALA A 116 -8.75 -5.77 12.64
N LEU A 117 -8.89 -5.45 11.34
CA LEU A 117 -10.19 -5.12 10.74
C LEU A 117 -10.88 -6.31 10.05
N ARG A 118 -10.24 -7.48 9.94
CA ARG A 118 -10.80 -8.64 9.24
C ARG A 118 -12.18 -9.05 9.75
N ASN A 119 -12.30 -9.22 11.06
CA ASN A 119 -13.52 -9.67 11.71
C ASN A 119 -14.65 -8.63 11.62
N PRO A 120 -14.44 -7.35 12.00
CA PRO A 120 -15.49 -6.34 11.88
C PRO A 120 -15.89 -6.10 10.42
N ALA A 121 -14.95 -6.10 9.47
CA ALA A 121 -15.26 -5.95 8.05
C ALA A 121 -16.08 -7.13 7.52
N THR A 122 -15.79 -8.35 7.96
CA THR A 122 -16.57 -9.53 7.56
C THR A 122 -17.98 -9.46 8.12
N ALA A 123 -18.14 -9.07 9.39
CA ALA A 123 -19.44 -8.84 10.01
C ALA A 123 -20.24 -7.76 9.26
N LEU A 124 -19.62 -6.62 8.98
CA LEU A 124 -20.23 -5.52 8.22
C LEU A 124 -20.66 -5.95 6.81
N VAL A 125 -19.77 -6.60 6.06
CA VAL A 125 -20.08 -7.11 4.71
C VAL A 125 -21.23 -8.13 4.76
N SER A 126 -21.26 -9.00 5.78
CA SER A 126 -22.35 -9.96 5.95
C SER A 126 -23.68 -9.29 6.29
N ALA A 127 -23.67 -8.22 7.09
CA ALA A 127 -24.86 -7.43 7.41
C ALA A 127 -25.36 -6.65 6.18
N MET A 128 -24.45 -6.05 5.41
CA MET A 128 -24.78 -5.30 4.20
C MET A 128 -25.37 -6.21 3.10
N ARG A 129 -24.91 -7.46 2.99
CA ARG A 129 -25.50 -8.45 2.06
C ARG A 129 -26.97 -8.78 2.35
N ARG A 130 -27.47 -8.51 3.56
CA ARG A 130 -28.89 -8.69 3.88
C ARG A 130 -29.78 -7.63 3.22
N ARG A 131 -29.20 -6.55 2.67
CA ARG A 131 -29.92 -5.54 1.89
C ARG A 131 -29.93 -5.93 0.41
N PRO A 132 -31.10 -6.12 -0.23
CA PRO A 132 -31.20 -6.65 -1.59
C PRO A 132 -30.47 -5.79 -2.63
N ALA A 133 -30.47 -4.46 -2.49
CA ALA A 133 -29.74 -3.55 -3.37
C ALA A 133 -28.20 -3.73 -3.30
N LEU A 134 -27.67 -4.09 -2.14
CA LEU A 134 -26.23 -4.28 -1.93
C LEU A 134 -25.79 -5.72 -2.20
N ALA A 135 -26.71 -6.69 -2.12
CA ALA A 135 -26.43 -8.09 -2.39
C ALA A 135 -25.92 -8.33 -3.82
N ALA A 136 -26.44 -7.60 -4.81
CA ALA A 136 -26.03 -7.72 -6.21
C ALA A 136 -24.58 -7.28 -6.46
N VAL A 137 -24.12 -6.23 -5.76
CA VAL A 137 -22.73 -5.73 -5.85
C VAL A 137 -21.80 -6.53 -4.95
N LEU A 138 -22.33 -7.04 -3.84
CA LEU A 138 -21.56 -7.74 -2.81
C LEU A 138 -21.51 -9.27 -2.98
N THR A 139 -22.06 -9.84 -4.05
CA THR A 139 -21.94 -11.27 -4.35
C THR A 139 -21.05 -11.48 -5.58
N THR A 140 -20.07 -12.37 -5.47
CA THR A 140 -19.24 -12.84 -6.60
C THR A 140 -19.91 -13.97 -7.37
N ALA A 141 -21.25 -14.08 -7.31
CA ALA A 141 -21.94 -15.22 -7.90
C ALA A 141 -21.75 -15.20 -9.42
N ARG A 142 -21.05 -16.21 -9.95
CA ARG A 142 -21.07 -16.48 -11.40
C ARG A 142 -22.51 -16.82 -11.79
N PRO A 143 -23.03 -16.28 -12.91
CA PRO A 143 -24.33 -16.73 -13.41
C PRO A 143 -24.32 -18.25 -13.63
N PRO A 144 -25.44 -18.95 -13.39
CA PRO A 144 -25.51 -20.39 -13.58
C PRO A 144 -25.17 -20.73 -15.04
N VAL A 145 -24.28 -21.72 -15.23
CA VAL A 145 -23.94 -22.24 -16.56
C VAL A 145 -25.19 -22.97 -17.08
N PRO A 146 -25.74 -22.61 -18.26
CA PRO A 146 -26.90 -23.30 -18.81
C PRO A 146 -26.57 -24.78 -19.05
N PRO A 147 -27.52 -25.70 -18.81
CA PRO A 147 -27.29 -27.12 -19.06
C PRO A 147 -26.99 -27.32 -20.54
N HIS A 148 -25.89 -28.01 -20.85
CA HIS A 148 -25.61 -28.48 -22.20
C HIS A 148 -26.72 -29.45 -22.60
N GLY A 149 -27.61 -29.01 -23.51
CA GLY A 149 -28.64 -29.84 -24.11
C GLY A 149 -28.00 -31.03 -24.82
N ARG A 150 -28.47 -32.23 -24.49
CA ARG A 150 -28.27 -33.45 -25.28
C ARG A 150 -29.36 -33.55 -26.32
#